data_AF-A0A9Q8SIG2-F1
#
_entry.id   AF-A0A9Q8SIG2-F1
#
_cell.length_a   1.000
_cell.length_b   1.000
_cell.length_c   1.000
_cell.angle_alpha   90.00
_cell.angle_beta   90.00
_cell.angle_gamma   90.00
#
_symmetry.space_group_name_H-M   'P 1'
#
loop_
_entity.id
_entity.type
_entity.pdbx_description
1 polymer ?
#
loop_
_entity_poly.entity_id
_entity_poly.type
_entity_poly.pdbx_seq_one_letter_code
_entity_poly.pdbx_strand_id
1 'polypeptide(L)'
;MEEDYFAARNIADLPRHLSSWKRDAFERTCANMRDLNYHTWGFVIYRCTYDDEDLWVRYLAQLKDFAHGYLVKTRRAELLEQYLDFHVIEDRATLENASRQDTRHHFNQWTSNQNVPAGDGFFWSKTGAELPRFRFFLYVDKQCLATVVQFQNADNGHPYFRPLLPPMVVTVVDGSWTPDTVQSYEPQNEDGYPELDGSSKRYVGFEYHNAYYATALYETLHGNGLVDYGSYTRPPAIGPDAVNTMS
;
A
#
# COMPACT_ATOMS: atom_id res chain seq x y z
N MET A 1 -19.08 16.10 -20.45
CA MET A 1 -19.18 14.70 -20.00
C MET A 1 -17.85 14.18 -19.46
N GLU A 2 -16.73 14.20 -20.21
CA GLU A 2 -15.38 13.81 -19.69
C GLU A 2 -14.75 14.89 -18.78
N GLU A 3 -14.91 16.17 -19.13
CA GLU A 3 -14.44 17.29 -18.29
C GLU A 3 -15.14 17.31 -16.92
N ASP A 4 -16.41 16.93 -16.86
CA ASP A 4 -17.21 16.93 -15.63
C ASP A 4 -16.70 15.90 -14.60
N TYR A 5 -16.20 14.73 -15.06
CA TYR A 5 -15.74 13.64 -14.17
C TYR A 5 -14.43 13.98 -13.43
N PHE A 6 -13.52 14.70 -14.09
CA PHE A 6 -12.27 15.19 -13.50
C PHE A 6 -12.41 16.62 -12.94
N ALA A 7 -13.55 17.28 -13.14
CA ALA A 7 -13.88 18.55 -12.51
C ALA A 7 -14.43 18.37 -11.07
N ALA A 8 -14.94 17.18 -10.72
CA ALA A 8 -15.41 16.90 -9.37
C ALA A 8 -14.35 17.23 -8.31
N ARG A 9 -14.73 18.03 -7.32
CA ARG A 9 -13.90 18.43 -6.18
C ARG A 9 -14.32 17.79 -4.87
N ASN A 10 -15.53 17.22 -4.85
CA ASN A 10 -16.05 16.44 -3.73
C ASN A 10 -16.54 15.08 -4.22
N ILE A 11 -16.54 14.09 -3.32
CA ILE A 11 -17.03 12.73 -3.62
C ILE A 11 -18.50 12.74 -4.05
N ALA A 12 -19.30 13.66 -3.51
CA ALA A 12 -20.72 13.81 -3.86
C ALA A 12 -20.95 14.26 -5.32
N ASP A 13 -19.96 14.94 -5.92
CA ASP A 13 -20.04 15.48 -7.28
C ASP A 13 -19.62 14.43 -8.33
N LEU A 14 -19.09 13.27 -7.89
CA LEU A 14 -18.63 12.23 -8.80
C LEU A 14 -19.82 11.56 -9.51
N PRO A 15 -19.76 11.47 -10.85
CA PRO A 15 -20.78 10.75 -11.61
C PRO A 15 -20.90 9.28 -11.19
N ARG A 16 -22.14 8.79 -11.09
CA ARG A 16 -22.43 7.38 -10.75
C ARG A 16 -22.23 6.41 -11.91
N HIS A 17 -22.12 6.90 -13.13
CA HIS A 17 -21.82 6.08 -14.30
C HIS A 17 -20.30 5.95 -14.48
N LEU A 18 -19.86 4.78 -14.95
CA LEU A 18 -18.46 4.56 -15.31
C LEU A 18 -18.09 5.42 -16.51
N SER A 19 -16.89 6.00 -16.48
CA SER A 19 -16.30 6.59 -17.68
C SER A 19 -16.13 5.51 -18.75
N SER A 20 -16.78 5.69 -19.89
CA SER A 20 -16.87 4.67 -20.95
C SER A 20 -15.57 4.49 -21.76
N TRP A 21 -14.60 5.41 -21.65
CA TRP A 21 -13.42 5.43 -22.54
C TRP A 21 -12.07 5.62 -21.83
N LYS A 22 -12.03 6.18 -20.62
CA LYS A 22 -10.82 6.21 -19.76
C LYS A 22 -11.18 5.82 -18.34
N ARG A 23 -10.64 4.69 -17.87
CA ARG A 23 -10.73 4.33 -16.46
C ARG A 23 -9.99 5.38 -15.65
N ASP A 24 -10.69 5.97 -14.69
CA ASP A 24 -10.09 6.79 -13.68
C ASP A 24 -9.09 5.95 -12.88
N ALA A 25 -7.90 6.49 -12.63
CA ALA A 25 -6.85 5.78 -11.89
C ALA A 25 -7.22 5.56 -10.42
N PHE A 26 -8.30 6.17 -9.92
CA PHE A 26 -8.82 6.03 -8.56
C PHE A 26 -10.32 5.70 -8.53
N GLU A 27 -10.84 5.03 -9.57
CA GLU A 27 -12.25 4.67 -9.70
C GLU A 27 -12.78 3.91 -8.46
N ARG A 28 -12.02 2.92 -7.98
CA ARG A 28 -12.40 2.05 -6.85
C ARG A 28 -12.32 2.78 -5.53
N THR A 29 -11.24 3.54 -5.32
CA THR A 29 -11.10 4.40 -4.14
C THR A 29 -12.28 5.36 -4.04
N CYS A 30 -12.59 6.07 -5.13
CA CYS A 30 -13.70 7.01 -5.20
C CYS A 30 -15.08 6.34 -4.98
N ALA A 31 -15.32 5.20 -5.61
CA ALA A 31 -16.57 4.46 -5.44
C ALA A 31 -16.76 4.01 -3.98
N ASN A 32 -15.74 3.42 -3.38
CA ASN A 32 -15.80 2.96 -1.99
C ASN A 32 -16.03 4.11 -1.01
N MET A 33 -15.41 5.28 -1.22
CA MET A 33 -15.67 6.46 -0.40
C MET A 33 -17.13 6.87 -0.44
N ARG A 34 -17.71 6.93 -1.65
CA ARG A 34 -19.11 7.30 -1.87
C ARG A 34 -20.07 6.30 -1.25
N ASP A 35 -19.83 5.01 -1.48
CA ASP A 35 -20.79 3.95 -1.20
C ASP A 35 -20.75 3.51 0.28
N LEU A 36 -19.56 3.55 0.90
CA LEU A 36 -19.39 3.24 2.32
C LEU A 36 -19.47 4.48 3.23
N ASN A 37 -19.56 5.69 2.65
CA ASN A 37 -19.47 6.96 3.38
C ASN A 37 -18.24 7.04 4.29
N TYR A 38 -17.11 6.52 3.80
CA TYR A 38 -15.83 6.47 4.52
C TYR A 38 -14.75 7.09 3.65
N HIS A 39 -14.38 8.33 3.96
CA HIS A 39 -13.54 9.12 3.06
C HIS A 39 -12.04 8.92 3.31
N THR A 40 -11.61 8.44 4.47
CA THR A 40 -10.17 8.26 4.73
C THR A 40 -9.59 7.14 3.86
N TRP A 41 -8.42 7.38 3.25
CA TRP A 41 -7.69 6.38 2.48
C TRP A 41 -6.19 6.54 2.66
N GLY A 42 -5.42 5.57 2.18
CA GLY A 42 -3.97 5.47 2.43
C GLY A 42 -3.66 4.40 3.48
N PHE A 43 -2.40 3.97 3.49
CA PHE A 43 -1.94 2.88 4.33
C PHE A 43 -1.73 3.29 5.79
N VAL A 44 -1.91 2.33 6.68
CA VAL A 44 -1.32 2.38 8.02
C VAL A 44 0.16 2.04 7.92
N ILE A 45 1.02 2.76 8.63
CA ILE A 45 2.47 2.61 8.60
C ILE A 45 2.98 2.26 10.00
N TYR A 46 3.67 1.13 10.11
CA TYR A 46 4.38 0.72 11.32
C TYR A 46 5.84 1.13 11.24
N ARG A 47 6.25 2.03 12.14
CA ARG A 47 7.65 2.37 12.34
C ARG A 47 8.30 1.32 13.25
N CYS A 48 9.20 0.52 12.69
CA CYS A 48 9.85 -0.58 13.42
C CYS A 48 11.34 -0.32 13.70
N THR A 49 11.81 0.91 13.45
CA THR A 49 13.17 1.35 13.76
C THR A 49 13.17 2.81 14.20
N TYR A 50 13.97 3.12 15.22
CA TYR A 50 14.02 4.44 15.84
C TYR A 50 15.47 4.94 16.03
N ASP A 51 16.40 4.39 15.24
CA ASP A 51 17.83 4.73 15.30
C ASP A 51 18.12 6.12 14.71
N ASP A 52 17.33 6.57 13.73
CA ASP A 52 17.57 7.79 12.96
C ASP A 52 16.24 8.52 12.67
N GLU A 53 15.99 9.59 13.43
CA GLU A 53 14.77 10.40 13.31
C GLU A 53 14.77 11.24 12.03
N ASP A 54 15.91 11.84 11.68
CA ASP A 54 16.02 12.70 10.50
C ASP A 54 15.78 11.88 9.21
N LEU A 55 16.31 10.66 9.18
CA LEU A 55 16.10 9.75 8.07
C LEU A 55 14.64 9.26 7.98
N TRP A 56 14.01 8.99 9.12
CA TRP A 56 12.58 8.66 9.19
C TRP A 56 11.70 9.80 8.64
N VAL A 57 11.95 11.04 9.07
CA VAL A 57 11.23 12.22 8.59
C VAL A 57 11.40 12.39 7.08
N ARG A 58 12.63 12.23 6.57
CA ARG A 58 12.92 12.28 5.12
C ARG A 58 12.20 11.16 4.35
N TYR A 59 12.15 9.96 4.90
CA TYR A 59 11.47 8.82 4.30
C TYR A 59 9.97 9.08 4.16
N LEU A 60 9.30 9.53 5.23
CA LEU A 60 7.88 9.88 5.19
C LEU A 60 7.59 11.05 4.25
N ALA A 61 8.45 12.08 4.25
CA ALA A 61 8.31 13.21 3.33
C ALA A 61 8.40 12.76 1.87
N GLN A 62 9.34 11.87 1.54
CA GLN A 62 9.50 11.33 0.19
C GLN A 62 8.29 10.47 -0.23
N LEU A 63 7.74 9.65 0.67
CA LEU A 63 6.53 8.86 0.42
C LEU A 63 5.33 9.77 0.11
N LYS A 64 5.16 10.87 0.86
CA LYS A 64 4.13 11.87 0.62
C LYS A 64 4.33 12.60 -0.71
N ASP A 65 5.57 12.96 -1.06
CA ASP A 65 5.90 13.57 -2.35
C ASP A 65 5.52 12.66 -3.53
N PHE A 66 5.81 11.36 -3.43
CA PHE A 66 5.37 10.39 -4.44
C PHE A 66 3.86 10.33 -4.57
N ALA A 67 3.14 10.30 -3.45
CA ALA A 67 1.68 10.27 -3.46
C ALA A 67 1.08 11.54 -4.08
N HIS A 68 1.58 12.71 -3.69
CA HIS A 68 1.19 13.99 -4.28
C HIS A 68 1.47 14.02 -5.79
N GLY A 69 2.67 13.66 -6.21
CA GLY A 69 3.06 13.63 -7.63
C GLY A 69 2.17 12.71 -8.47
N TYR A 70 1.81 11.55 -7.94
CA TYR A 70 0.91 10.62 -8.62
C TYR A 70 -0.52 11.16 -8.70
N LEU A 71 -1.04 11.77 -7.62
CA LEU A 71 -2.35 12.42 -7.58
C LEU A 71 -2.45 13.62 -8.55
N VAL A 72 -1.40 14.44 -8.65
CA VAL A 72 -1.34 15.53 -9.64
C VAL A 72 -1.34 14.96 -11.06
N LYS A 73 -0.48 13.96 -11.35
CA LYS A 73 -0.39 13.32 -12.67
C LYS A 73 -1.72 12.72 -13.13
N THR A 74 -2.50 12.17 -12.19
CA THR A 74 -3.79 11.54 -12.44
C THR A 74 -4.98 12.51 -12.35
N ARG A 75 -4.73 13.81 -12.10
CA ARG A 75 -5.76 14.86 -11.93
C ARG A 75 -6.72 14.58 -10.77
N ARG A 76 -6.21 14.00 -9.68
CA ARG A 76 -6.96 13.63 -8.48
C ARG A 76 -6.52 14.32 -7.20
N ALA A 77 -5.47 15.14 -7.24
CA ALA A 77 -4.98 15.89 -6.07
C ALA A 77 -6.10 16.71 -5.39
N GLU A 78 -6.82 17.55 -6.14
CA GLU A 78 -7.88 18.41 -5.57
C GLU A 78 -9.06 17.63 -4.96
N LEU A 79 -9.28 16.37 -5.37
CA LEU A 79 -10.37 15.54 -4.87
C LEU A 79 -9.94 14.67 -3.69
N LEU A 80 -8.83 13.94 -3.84
CA LEU A 80 -8.45 12.84 -2.94
C LEU A 80 -7.37 13.19 -1.93
N GLU A 81 -6.53 14.19 -2.21
CA GLU A 81 -5.40 14.51 -1.33
C GLU A 81 -5.88 14.97 0.06
N GLN A 82 -7.00 15.68 0.12
CA GLN A 82 -7.64 16.09 1.38
C GLN A 82 -8.06 14.92 2.29
N TYR A 83 -8.19 13.72 1.73
CA TYR A 83 -8.60 12.52 2.45
C TYR A 83 -7.48 11.49 2.63
N LEU A 84 -6.31 11.76 2.07
CA LEU A 84 -5.16 10.87 2.17
C LEU A 84 -4.57 10.94 3.58
N ASP A 85 -4.48 9.79 4.24
CA ASP A 85 -3.92 9.63 5.56
C ASP A 85 -2.96 8.44 5.61
N PHE A 86 -1.67 8.75 5.66
CA PHE A 86 -0.63 7.80 6.04
C PHE A 86 -0.56 7.73 7.57
N HIS A 87 -1.42 6.90 8.17
CA HIS A 87 -1.55 6.80 9.61
C HIS A 87 -0.34 6.06 10.19
N VAL A 88 0.55 6.79 10.84
CA VAL A 88 1.74 6.22 11.46
C VAL A 88 1.41 5.72 12.87
N ILE A 89 1.73 4.46 13.13
CA ILE A 89 1.73 3.87 14.47
C ILE A 89 3.18 3.82 14.95
N GLU A 90 3.45 4.53 16.04
CA GLU A 90 4.75 4.62 16.70
C GLU A 90 4.61 4.22 18.17
N ASP A 91 5.38 3.22 18.57
CA ASP A 91 5.54 2.80 19.95
C ASP A 91 6.89 2.08 20.08
N ARG A 92 7.94 2.84 20.40
CA ARG A 92 9.30 2.29 20.48
C ARG A 92 9.40 1.10 21.42
N ALA A 93 8.61 1.06 22.49
CA ALA A 93 8.70 0.01 23.50
C ALA A 93 8.24 -1.36 22.96
N THR A 94 7.31 -1.35 22.00
CA THR A 94 6.72 -2.59 21.45
C THR A 94 7.09 -2.84 19.99
N LEU A 95 7.51 -1.81 19.24
CA LEU A 95 7.74 -1.88 17.79
C LEU A 95 9.21 -1.86 17.37
N GLU A 96 10.15 -1.46 18.25
CA GLU A 96 11.58 -1.50 17.91
C GLU A 96 12.02 -2.94 17.59
N ASN A 97 12.41 -3.19 16.34
CA ASN A 97 12.74 -4.51 15.81
C ASN A 97 11.61 -5.55 15.94
N ALA A 98 10.34 -5.12 16.04
CA ALA A 98 9.21 -6.04 16.06
C ALA A 98 9.14 -6.86 14.77
N SER A 99 8.78 -8.14 14.88
CA SER A 99 8.65 -8.98 13.70
C SER A 99 7.42 -8.58 12.86
N ARG A 100 7.40 -9.01 11.59
CA ARG A 100 6.19 -8.89 10.77
C ARG A 100 5.00 -9.66 11.37
N GLN A 101 5.26 -10.73 12.14
CA GLN A 101 4.21 -11.45 12.85
C GLN A 101 3.61 -10.64 14.00
N ASP A 102 4.45 -9.98 14.80
CA ASP A 102 4.00 -9.12 15.91
C ASP A 102 3.21 -7.93 15.40
N THR A 103 3.69 -7.29 14.32
CA THR A 103 2.99 -6.16 13.69
C THR A 103 1.66 -6.57 13.05
N ARG A 104 1.54 -7.77 12.45
CA ARG A 104 0.22 -8.33 12.03
C ARG A 104 -0.73 -8.45 13.21
N HIS A 105 -0.26 -8.96 14.34
CA HIS A 105 -1.10 -9.10 15.53
C HIS A 105 -1.61 -7.74 16.02
N HIS A 106 -0.70 -6.77 16.16
CA HIS A 106 -1.05 -5.40 16.53
C HIS A 106 -2.01 -4.77 15.51
N PHE A 107 -1.79 -4.98 14.22
CA PHE A 107 -2.62 -4.44 13.14
C PHE A 107 -4.04 -5.00 13.18
N ASN A 108 -4.19 -6.31 13.38
CA ASN A 108 -5.50 -6.93 13.50
C ASN A 108 -6.26 -6.43 14.74
N GLN A 109 -5.56 -6.20 15.86
CA GLN A 109 -6.16 -5.56 17.04
C GLN A 109 -6.58 -4.11 16.73
N TRP A 110 -5.69 -3.32 16.11
CA TRP A 110 -6.00 -1.95 15.70
C TRP A 110 -7.22 -1.89 14.80
N THR A 111 -7.30 -2.74 13.77
CA THR A 111 -8.43 -2.84 12.84
C THR A 111 -9.71 -3.24 13.55
N SER A 112 -9.67 -4.18 14.50
CA SER A 112 -10.85 -4.60 15.27
C SER A 112 -11.44 -3.49 16.16
N ASN A 113 -10.62 -2.50 16.51
CA ASN A 113 -11.03 -1.33 17.28
C ASN A 113 -11.53 -0.18 16.38
N GLN A 114 -11.39 -0.29 15.05
CA GLN A 114 -11.90 0.73 14.13
C GLN A 114 -13.39 0.57 13.91
N ASN A 115 -14.09 1.69 13.73
CA ASN A 115 -15.47 1.68 13.28
C ASN A 115 -15.52 1.44 11.76
N VAL A 116 -15.23 0.19 11.36
CA VAL A 116 -15.20 -0.21 9.96
C VAL A 116 -16.62 -0.16 9.40
N PRO A 117 -16.85 0.55 8.27
CA PRO A 117 -18.17 0.62 7.66
C PRO A 117 -18.73 -0.76 7.32
N ALA A 118 -19.98 -1.01 7.70
CA ALA A 118 -20.74 -2.15 7.19
C ALA A 118 -21.00 -1.90 5.69
N GLY A 119 -20.45 -2.74 4.82
CA GLY A 119 -20.73 -2.67 3.40
C GLY A 119 -22.07 -3.33 3.07
N ASP A 120 -22.72 -2.86 2.01
CA ASP A 120 -23.93 -3.47 1.44
C ASP A 120 -23.63 -4.43 0.28
N GLY A 121 -22.34 -4.68 -0.01
CA GLY A 121 -21.88 -5.69 -0.97
C GLY A 121 -21.91 -5.27 -2.44
N PHE A 122 -22.12 -3.98 -2.77
CA PHE A 122 -22.44 -3.60 -4.15
C PHE A 122 -21.23 -3.42 -5.10
N PHE A 123 -19.98 -3.33 -4.61
CA PHE A 123 -18.79 -3.04 -5.43
C PHE A 123 -17.51 -3.84 -5.04
N TRP A 124 -16.36 -3.49 -5.64
CA TRP A 124 -15.04 -4.18 -5.59
C TRP A 124 -14.59 -4.63 -4.19
N SER A 125 -14.93 -3.85 -3.16
CA SER A 125 -14.81 -4.22 -1.74
C SER A 125 -16.23 -4.45 -1.20
N LYS A 126 -16.58 -5.69 -0.87
CA LYS A 126 -17.95 -6.06 -0.45
C LYS A 126 -18.28 -5.56 0.94
N THR A 127 -17.25 -5.37 1.77
CA THR A 127 -17.36 -4.85 3.13
C THR A 127 -16.29 -3.80 3.37
N GLY A 128 -16.50 -2.90 4.34
CA GLY A 128 -15.45 -1.97 4.76
C GLY A 128 -14.17 -2.69 5.19
N ALA A 129 -14.26 -3.91 5.73
CA ALA A 129 -13.10 -4.70 6.16
C ALA A 129 -12.20 -5.14 4.97
N GLU A 130 -12.74 -5.14 3.75
CA GLU A 130 -11.98 -5.44 2.54
C GLU A 130 -11.26 -4.20 1.97
N LEU A 131 -11.45 -3.00 2.55
CA LEU A 131 -10.69 -1.83 2.12
C LEU A 131 -9.19 -2.04 2.39
N PRO A 132 -8.31 -1.59 1.48
CA PRO A 132 -6.88 -1.83 1.59
C PRO A 132 -6.29 -1.39 2.93
N ARG A 133 -6.75 -0.25 3.47
CA ARG A 133 -6.31 0.27 4.77
C ARG A 133 -6.55 -0.67 5.96
N PHE A 134 -7.56 -1.53 5.91
CA PHE A 134 -7.91 -2.45 6.99
C PHE A 134 -7.39 -3.87 6.77
N ARG A 135 -6.87 -4.15 5.57
CA ARG A 135 -6.30 -5.44 5.21
C ARG A 135 -4.77 -5.41 5.08
N PHE A 136 -4.22 -4.31 4.58
CA PHE A 136 -2.79 -4.17 4.30
C PHE A 136 -2.19 -3.00 5.07
N PHE A 137 -0.95 -3.15 5.51
CA PHE A 137 -0.19 -2.09 6.15
C PHE A 137 1.25 -2.04 5.62
N LEU A 138 1.92 -0.90 5.84
CA LEU A 138 3.34 -0.74 5.53
C LEU A 138 4.17 -1.04 6.77
N TYR A 139 5.13 -1.93 6.63
CA TYR A 139 6.16 -2.22 7.62
C TYR A 139 7.43 -1.48 7.20
N VAL A 140 7.95 -0.60 8.05
CA VAL A 140 9.18 0.17 7.76
C VAL A 140 10.24 -0.12 8.81
N ASP A 141 11.28 -0.81 8.38
CA ASP A 141 12.46 -1.12 9.17
C ASP A 141 13.69 -0.38 8.68
N LYS A 142 14.84 -0.73 9.24
CA LYS A 142 16.14 -0.14 8.90
C LYS A 142 16.53 -0.33 7.44
N GLN A 143 16.17 -1.46 6.83
CA GLN A 143 16.45 -1.72 5.41
C GLN A 143 15.64 -0.78 4.53
N CYS A 144 14.34 -0.60 4.82
CA CYS A 144 13.50 0.36 4.12
C CYS A 144 14.07 1.78 4.22
N LEU A 145 14.49 2.22 5.41
CA LEU A 145 15.10 3.55 5.59
C LEU A 145 16.40 3.75 4.81
N ALA A 146 17.24 2.71 4.67
CA ALA A 146 18.46 2.84 3.87
C ALA A 146 18.17 3.15 2.40
N THR A 147 17.03 2.71 1.86
CA THR A 147 16.67 2.92 0.45
C THR A 147 16.37 4.38 0.11
N VAL A 148 15.86 5.20 1.05
CA VAL A 148 15.62 6.62 0.76
C VAL A 148 16.93 7.38 0.58
N VAL A 149 18.02 6.97 1.25
CA VAL A 149 19.35 7.57 1.05
C VAL A 149 19.82 7.29 -0.38
N GLN A 150 19.71 6.04 -0.83
CA GLN A 150 20.12 5.64 -2.18
C GLN A 150 19.29 6.37 -3.25
N PHE A 151 17.97 6.42 -3.08
CA PHE A 151 17.07 7.15 -3.96
C PHE A 151 17.45 8.64 -4.04
N GLN A 152 17.61 9.32 -2.90
CA GLN A 152 17.88 10.76 -2.85
C GLN A 152 19.27 11.11 -3.36
N ASN A 153 20.27 10.24 -3.19
CA ASN A 153 21.59 10.44 -3.79
C ASN A 153 21.57 10.32 -5.31
N ALA A 154 20.67 9.50 -5.86
CA ALA A 154 20.51 9.30 -7.29
C ALA A 154 19.54 10.30 -7.94
N ASP A 155 18.62 10.90 -7.17
CA ASP A 155 17.64 11.87 -7.67
C ASP A 155 18.34 13.19 -8.04
N ASN A 156 18.36 13.49 -9.33
CA ASN A 156 18.86 14.75 -9.88
C ASN A 156 17.77 15.83 -9.98
N GLY A 157 16.58 15.57 -9.45
CA GLY A 157 15.44 16.48 -9.44
C GLY A 157 14.57 16.39 -10.70
N HIS A 158 14.81 15.48 -11.63
CA HIS A 158 14.03 15.34 -12.86
C HIS A 158 12.87 14.33 -12.70
N PRO A 159 11.59 14.77 -12.60
CA PRO A 159 10.49 13.90 -12.19
C PRO A 159 10.25 12.69 -13.09
N TYR A 160 10.53 12.81 -14.40
CA TYR A 160 10.32 11.73 -15.36
C TYR A 160 11.23 10.51 -15.16
N PHE A 161 12.40 10.70 -14.54
CA PHE A 161 13.37 9.61 -14.35
C PHE A 161 13.28 8.96 -12.98
N ARG A 162 12.49 9.51 -12.05
CA ARG A 162 12.28 8.94 -10.71
C ARG A 162 11.90 7.45 -10.70
N PRO A 163 11.06 6.93 -11.61
CA PRO A 163 10.76 5.50 -11.68
C PRO A 163 11.96 4.61 -12.03
N LEU A 164 13.00 5.18 -12.64
CA LEU A 164 14.21 4.47 -13.08
C LEU A 164 15.35 4.55 -12.07
N LEU A 165 15.18 5.32 -10.98
CA LEU A 165 16.17 5.43 -9.91
C LEU A 165 16.18 4.16 -9.06
N PRO A 166 17.26 3.93 -8.27
CA PRO A 166 17.22 2.92 -7.21
C PRO A 166 15.94 3.11 -6.37
N PRO A 167 15.11 2.06 -6.21
CA PRO A 167 13.80 2.21 -5.62
C PRO A 167 13.93 2.59 -4.15
N MET A 168 13.20 3.61 -3.72
CA MET A 168 12.80 3.69 -2.32
C MET A 168 11.77 2.57 -2.09
N VAL A 169 11.96 1.76 -1.06
CA VAL A 169 11.17 0.54 -0.84
C VAL A 169 10.27 0.70 0.37
N VAL A 170 9.00 0.32 0.20
CA VAL A 170 8.08 0.02 1.30
C VAL A 170 7.89 -1.49 1.40
N THR A 171 7.78 -2.04 2.61
CA THR A 171 7.31 -3.43 2.78
C THR A 171 5.81 -3.40 2.98
N VAL A 172 5.06 -3.99 2.05
CA VAL A 172 3.60 -4.08 2.14
C VAL A 172 3.25 -5.44 2.72
N VAL A 173 2.46 -5.46 3.78
CA VAL A 173 2.11 -6.68 4.53
C VAL A 173 0.61 -6.90 4.45
N ASP A 174 0.17 -8.10 4.06
CA ASP A 174 -1.23 -8.55 4.13
C ASP A 174 -1.53 -8.98 5.57
N GLY A 175 -2.18 -8.14 6.36
CA GLY A 175 -2.50 -8.40 7.77
C GLY A 175 -3.39 -9.64 8.00
N SER A 176 -4.12 -10.08 6.97
CA SER A 176 -4.98 -11.26 7.04
C SER A 176 -4.25 -12.58 6.81
N TRP A 177 -3.03 -12.55 6.26
CA TRP A 177 -2.28 -13.77 5.95
C TRP A 177 -1.73 -14.42 7.22
N THR A 178 -1.84 -15.75 7.26
CA THR A 178 -1.19 -16.64 8.24
C THR A 178 -0.57 -17.83 7.49
N PRO A 179 0.40 -18.54 8.10
CA PRO A 179 0.94 -19.77 7.52
C PRO A 179 -0.14 -20.83 7.23
N ASP A 180 -1.24 -20.85 7.97
CA ASP A 180 -2.36 -21.78 7.75
C ASP A 180 -3.35 -21.30 6.69
N THR A 181 -3.26 -20.04 6.28
CA THR A 181 -4.17 -19.49 5.26
C THR A 181 -3.93 -20.17 3.92
N VAL A 182 -4.98 -20.73 3.34
CA VAL A 182 -4.97 -21.27 1.97
C VAL A 182 -5.31 -20.14 1.03
N GLN A 183 -4.34 -19.74 0.21
CA GLN A 183 -4.56 -18.78 -0.86
C GLN A 183 -5.42 -19.41 -1.95
N SER A 184 -6.29 -18.60 -2.58
CA SER A 184 -7.13 -19.07 -3.69
C SER A 184 -6.32 -19.51 -4.91
N TYR A 185 -5.07 -19.05 -5.02
CA TYR A 185 -4.16 -19.46 -6.07
C TYR A 185 -3.18 -20.51 -5.56
N GLU A 186 -3.33 -21.75 -6.06
CA GLU A 186 -2.60 -22.93 -5.56
C GLU A 186 -1.08 -22.75 -5.49
N PRO A 187 -0.39 -22.14 -6.48
CA PRO A 187 1.07 -21.97 -6.42
C PRO A 187 1.56 -21.11 -5.25
N GLN A 188 0.73 -20.22 -4.71
CA GLN A 188 1.10 -19.46 -3.50
C GLN A 188 1.16 -20.33 -2.25
N ASN A 189 0.50 -21.49 -2.27
CA ASN A 189 0.50 -22.49 -1.19
C ASN A 189 1.64 -23.52 -1.33
N GLU A 190 2.47 -23.45 -2.39
CA GLU A 190 3.60 -24.36 -2.58
C GLU A 190 4.60 -24.24 -1.43
N ASP A 191 4.94 -25.35 -0.78
CA ASP A 191 5.98 -25.40 0.26
C ASP A 191 7.36 -25.77 -0.30
N GLY A 192 8.37 -25.77 0.58
CA GLY A 192 9.74 -26.19 0.24
C GLY A 192 10.69 -25.05 -0.15
N TYR A 193 10.25 -23.80 -0.02
CA TYR A 193 11.13 -22.64 -0.15
C TYR A 193 11.95 -22.43 1.13
N PRO A 194 13.15 -21.79 1.06
CA PRO A 194 13.94 -21.48 2.24
C PRO A 194 13.15 -20.67 3.27
N GLU A 195 13.24 -21.05 4.55
CA GLU A 195 12.50 -20.40 5.63
C GLU A 195 12.64 -18.87 5.62
N LEU A 196 11.50 -18.19 5.63
CA LEU A 196 11.39 -16.74 5.69
C LEU A 196 10.22 -16.40 6.60
N ASP A 197 10.49 -15.66 7.67
CA ASP A 197 9.49 -15.32 8.71
C ASP A 197 8.72 -16.53 9.25
N GLY A 198 9.41 -17.66 9.40
CA GLY A 198 8.82 -18.91 9.90
C GLY A 198 7.87 -19.60 8.92
N SER A 199 7.99 -19.32 7.62
CA SER A 199 7.23 -20.03 6.58
C SER A 199 8.08 -20.44 5.37
N SER A 200 7.88 -21.68 4.95
CA SER A 200 8.41 -22.25 3.70
C SER A 200 7.40 -22.23 2.53
N LYS A 201 6.19 -21.70 2.74
CA LYS A 201 5.18 -21.46 1.69
C LYS A 201 5.66 -20.41 0.73
N ARG A 202 5.47 -20.55 -0.58
CA ARG A 202 5.88 -19.59 -1.62
C ARG A 202 5.53 -18.17 -1.22
N TYR A 203 4.26 -17.86 -1.00
CA TYR A 203 3.82 -16.55 -0.52
C TYR A 203 3.80 -16.48 1.01
N VAL A 204 4.54 -15.51 1.57
CA VAL A 204 4.68 -15.31 3.03
C VAL A 204 3.91 -14.10 3.55
N GLY A 205 2.93 -13.64 2.79
CA GLY A 205 2.02 -12.59 3.22
C GLY A 205 2.58 -11.15 3.13
N PHE A 206 3.71 -10.93 2.48
CA PHE A 206 4.26 -9.59 2.27
C PHE A 206 5.02 -9.49 0.95
N GLU A 207 5.24 -8.27 0.46
CA GLU A 207 6.05 -7.97 -0.72
C GLU A 207 6.85 -6.68 -0.46
N TYR A 208 8.04 -6.57 -1.04
CA TYR A 208 8.72 -5.29 -1.17
C TYR A 208 8.16 -4.55 -2.38
N HIS A 209 7.84 -3.27 -2.24
CA HIS A 209 7.27 -2.51 -3.33
C HIS A 209 8.00 -1.18 -3.51
N ASN A 210 8.18 -0.76 -4.75
CA ASN A 210 8.71 0.56 -5.05
C ASN A 210 7.70 1.63 -4.55
N ALA A 211 8.12 2.43 -3.58
CA ALA A 211 7.32 3.44 -2.91
C ALA A 211 6.73 4.48 -3.90
N TYR A 212 7.40 4.69 -5.05
CA TYR A 212 6.89 5.56 -6.11
C TYR A 212 5.51 5.12 -6.63
N TYR A 213 5.23 3.81 -6.60
CA TYR A 213 3.97 3.22 -7.06
C TYR A 213 3.00 2.90 -5.91
N ALA A 214 3.33 3.21 -4.65
CA ALA A 214 2.50 2.84 -3.50
C ALA A 214 1.06 3.37 -3.59
N THR A 215 0.87 4.59 -4.11
CA THR A 215 -0.47 5.18 -4.29
C THR A 215 -1.28 4.45 -5.35
N ALA A 216 -0.65 3.99 -6.43
CA ALA A 216 -1.30 3.17 -7.46
C ALA A 216 -1.59 1.76 -6.95
N LEU A 217 -0.71 1.22 -6.11
CA LEU A 217 -0.91 -0.07 -5.45
C LEU A 217 -2.16 -0.04 -4.56
N TYR A 218 -2.35 1.03 -3.77
CA TYR A 218 -3.55 1.17 -2.92
C TYR A 218 -4.85 0.99 -3.73
N GLU A 219 -4.96 1.62 -4.90
CA GLU A 219 -6.10 1.45 -5.80
C GLU A 219 -6.28 -0.02 -6.24
N THR A 220 -5.17 -0.67 -6.61
CA THR A 220 -5.16 -2.06 -7.06
C THR A 220 -5.67 -3.01 -5.98
N LEU A 221 -5.31 -2.76 -4.71
CA LEU A 221 -5.65 -3.61 -3.57
C LEU A 221 -7.14 -3.61 -3.18
N HIS A 222 -7.97 -2.71 -3.72
CA HIS A 222 -9.41 -2.69 -3.44
C HIS A 222 -10.17 -3.95 -3.89
N GLY A 223 -9.58 -4.76 -4.79
CA GLY A 223 -10.20 -6.00 -5.28
C GLY A 223 -9.20 -7.07 -5.69
N ASN A 224 -7.92 -6.90 -5.36
CA ASN A 224 -6.86 -7.85 -5.65
C ASN A 224 -6.11 -8.21 -4.38
N GLY A 225 -5.50 -9.39 -4.36
CA GLY A 225 -4.47 -9.71 -3.36
C GLY A 225 -3.22 -8.85 -3.57
N LEU A 226 -2.31 -8.89 -2.59
CA LEU A 226 -1.04 -8.18 -2.69
C LEU A 226 -0.20 -8.62 -3.89
N VAL A 227 -0.27 -9.92 -4.21
CA VAL A 227 0.53 -10.56 -5.25
C VAL A 227 -0.38 -11.20 -6.29
N ASP A 228 0.06 -11.18 -7.55
CA ASP A 228 -0.70 -11.80 -8.65
C ASP A 228 -0.33 -13.28 -8.87
N TYR A 229 -0.93 -13.85 -9.93
CA TYR A 229 -0.82 -15.24 -10.35
C TYR A 229 0.60 -15.69 -10.80
N GLY A 230 1.63 -14.84 -10.80
CA GLY A 230 2.96 -15.29 -11.22
C GLY A 230 4.13 -14.38 -10.86
N SER A 231 3.91 -13.15 -10.42
CA SER A 231 4.98 -12.18 -10.14
C SER A 231 5.70 -12.43 -8.83
N TYR A 232 5.13 -13.22 -7.90
CA TYR A 232 5.77 -13.47 -6.62
C TYR A 232 6.94 -14.45 -6.71
N THR A 233 8.10 -13.98 -6.28
CA THR A 233 9.38 -14.69 -6.24
C THR A 233 9.90 -14.84 -4.81
N ARG A 234 10.85 -15.77 -4.62
CA ARG A 234 11.50 -16.04 -3.33
C ARG A 234 13.03 -15.93 -3.44
N PRO A 235 13.70 -15.16 -2.55
CA PRO A 235 13.12 -14.20 -1.60
C PRO A 235 12.31 -13.10 -2.31
N PRO A 236 11.42 -12.36 -1.62
CA PRO A 236 10.56 -11.38 -2.25
C PRO A 236 11.36 -10.36 -3.05
N ALA A 237 11.03 -10.20 -4.33
CA ALA A 237 11.55 -9.12 -5.15
C ALA A 237 10.77 -7.82 -4.90
N ILE A 238 11.34 -6.71 -5.35
CA ILE A 238 10.74 -5.38 -5.31
C ILE A 238 9.78 -5.26 -6.51
N GLY A 239 8.48 -5.23 -6.27
CA GLY A 239 7.48 -4.95 -7.30
C GLY A 239 7.45 -3.48 -7.73
N PRO A 240 6.83 -3.16 -8.88
CA PRO A 240 6.18 -4.08 -9.81
C PRO A 240 7.13 -4.79 -10.79
N ASP A 241 8.37 -4.32 -10.95
CA ASP A 241 9.28 -4.83 -11.98
C ASP A 241 9.92 -6.18 -11.60
N ALA A 242 9.94 -6.54 -10.30
CA ALA A 242 10.41 -7.81 -9.74
C ALA A 242 11.86 -8.22 -10.15
N VAL A 243 12.67 -7.28 -10.62
CA VAL A 243 14.05 -7.53 -11.10
C VAL A 243 15.07 -7.57 -9.95
N ASN A 244 14.81 -6.82 -8.87
CA ASN A 244 15.74 -6.64 -7.75
C ASN A 244 15.11 -7.15 -6.46
N THR A 245 15.91 -7.72 -5.56
CA THR A 245 15.51 -8.03 -4.17
C THR A 245 16.09 -6.98 -3.23
N MET A 246 15.48 -6.78 -2.05
CA MET A 246 16.17 -6.05 -0.97
C MET A 246 17.40 -6.85 -0.54
N SER A 247 18.58 -6.22 -0.60
CA SER A 247 19.88 -6.77 -0.17
C SER A 247 20.18 -6.46 1.28
#